data_AF-A0A933BC13-F1
#
_entry.id   AF-A0A933BC13-F1
#
_cell.length_a   1.000
_cell.length_b   1.000
_cell.length_c   1.000
_cell.angle_alpha   90.00
_cell.angle_beta   90.00
_cell.angle_gamma   90.00
#
_symmetry.space_group_name_H-M   'P 1'
#
loop_
_entity.id
_entity.type
_entity.pdbx_description
1 polymer ?
#
loop_
_entity_poly.entity_id
_entity_poly.type
_entity_poly.pdbx_seq_one_letter_code
_entity_poly.pdbx_strand_id
1 'polypeptide(L)'
;MRFSALVAALALSVCYAAAIADLVHDRRFSVALSRGLLFGAGLYLVNFYVVSGLFPALAEARGGLPFMSHSLFGVLSALFYKALSGEGRGV
;
A
#
# COMPACT_ATOMS: atom_id res chain seq x y z
N MET A 1 21.72 -7.38 -7.92
CA MET A 1 20.55 -7.62 -7.03
C MET A 1 19.65 -6.40 -6.78
N ARG A 2 20.10 -5.15 -6.93
CA ARG A 2 19.23 -3.96 -6.66
C ARG A 2 18.12 -3.74 -7.69
N PHE A 3 18.40 -3.98 -8.97
CA PHE A 3 17.39 -3.81 -10.04
C PHE A 3 16.20 -4.78 -9.91
N SER A 4 16.46 -6.06 -9.61
CA SER A 4 15.38 -7.06 -9.42
C SER A 4 14.47 -6.74 -8.23
N ALA A 5 15.02 -6.15 -7.16
CA ALA A 5 14.23 -5.68 -6.03
C ALA A 5 13.29 -4.51 -6.41
N LEU A 6 13.75 -3.59 -7.27
CA LEU A 6 12.90 -2.51 -7.78
C LEU A 6 11.76 -3.04 -8.65
N VAL A 7 12.06 -3.99 -9.54
CA VAL A 7 11.04 -4.63 -10.38
C VAL A 7 10.01 -5.38 -9.52
N ALA A 8 10.46 -6.12 -8.51
CA ALA A 8 9.59 -6.81 -7.57
C ALA A 8 8.70 -5.82 -6.79
N ALA A 9 9.28 -4.73 -6.27
CA ALA A 9 8.55 -3.70 -5.56
C ALA A 9 7.49 -3.02 -6.43
N LEU A 10 7.81 -2.75 -7.70
CA LEU A 10 6.86 -2.20 -8.66
C LEU A 10 5.70 -3.17 -8.93
N ALA A 11 6.00 -4.43 -9.24
CA ALA A 11 4.98 -5.45 -9.50
C ALA A 11 4.05 -5.64 -8.29
N LEU A 12 4.63 -5.75 -7.10
CA LEU A 12 3.89 -5.84 -5.84
C LEU A 12 3.01 -4.61 -5.61
N SER A 13 3.49 -3.40 -5.92
CA SER A 13 2.70 -2.17 -5.75
C SER A 13 1.43 -2.18 -6.60
N VAL A 14 1.49 -2.69 -7.83
CA VAL A 14 0.30 -2.87 -8.69
C VAL A 14 -0.67 -3.88 -8.07
N CYS A 15 -0.16 -5.03 -7.60
CA CYS A 15 -0.99 -6.04 -6.93
C CYS A 15 -1.66 -5.48 -5.66
N TYR A 16 -0.93 -4.71 -4.86
CA TYR A 16 -1.45 -4.11 -3.63
C TYR A 16 -2.51 -3.04 -3.91
N ALA A 17 -2.32 -2.24 -4.95
CA ALA A 17 -3.31 -1.25 -5.39
C ALA A 17 -4.59 -1.92 -5.94
N ALA A 18 -4.51 -3.12 -6.50
CA ALA A 18 -5.69 -3.90 -6.85
C ALA A 18 -6.36 -4.51 -5.59
N ALA A 19 -5.57 -5.05 -4.67
CA ALA A 19 -6.09 -5.67 -3.44
C ALA A 19 -6.85 -4.67 -2.55
N ILE A 20 -6.38 -3.43 -2.45
CA ILE A 20 -7.06 -2.42 -1.65
C ILE A 20 -8.43 -2.04 -2.24
N ALA A 21 -8.59 -2.09 -3.56
CA ALA A 21 -9.86 -1.77 -4.22
C ALA A 21 -10.98 -2.67 -3.71
N ASP A 22 -10.72 -3.97 -3.58
CA ASP A 22 -11.64 -4.95 -3.01
C ASP A 22 -11.94 -4.65 -1.53
N LEU A 23 -10.90 -4.31 -0.76
CA LEU A 23 -11.02 -4.01 0.68
C LEU A 23 -11.89 -2.77 0.98
N VAL A 24 -11.97 -1.82 0.03
CA VAL A 24 -12.64 -0.52 0.24
C VAL A 24 -13.87 -0.28 -0.64
N HIS A 25 -14.17 -1.18 -1.58
CA HIS A 25 -15.23 -1.01 -2.59
C HIS A 25 -16.58 -0.59 -1.98
N ASP A 26 -17.07 -1.40 -1.05
CA ASP A 26 -18.38 -1.29 -0.40
C ASP A 26 -18.36 -0.44 0.88
N ARG A 27 -17.28 0.31 1.12
CA ARG A 27 -17.08 1.05 2.38
C ARG A 27 -17.29 2.54 2.21
N ARG A 28 -17.87 3.14 3.25
CA ARG A 28 -17.97 4.60 3.39
C ARG A 28 -16.58 5.21 3.35
N PHE A 29 -16.48 6.44 2.84
CA PHE A 29 -15.21 7.12 2.60
C PHE A 29 -14.24 7.10 3.79
N SER A 30 -14.70 7.49 4.99
CA SER A 30 -13.85 7.50 6.19
C SER A 30 -13.30 6.11 6.55
N VAL A 31 -14.15 5.08 6.49
CA VAL A 31 -13.76 3.68 6.74
C VAL A 31 -12.79 3.19 5.68
N ALA A 32 -12.99 3.57 4.41
CA ALA A 32 -12.08 3.24 3.33
C ALA A 32 -10.67 3.82 3.58
N LEU A 33 -10.56 5.09 4.00
CA LEU A 33 -9.27 5.70 4.32
C LEU A 33 -8.58 5.03 5.52
N SER A 34 -9.33 4.73 6.59
CA SER A 34 -8.77 4.02 7.75
C SER A 34 -8.28 2.62 7.38
N ARG A 35 -9.02 1.89 6.55
CA ARG A 35 -8.59 0.59 6.01
C ARG A 35 -7.37 0.70 5.14
N GLY A 36 -7.30 1.74 4.29
CA GLY A 36 -6.12 2.01 3.48
C GLY A 36 -4.88 2.30 4.32
N LEU A 37 -5.01 3.07 5.39
CA LEU A 37 -3.92 3.32 6.33
C LEU A 37 -3.40 2.02 6.96
N LEU A 38 -4.30 1.21 7.51
CA LEU A 38 -3.95 -0.06 8.15
C LEU A 38 -3.34 -1.06 7.15
N PHE A 39 -3.90 -1.12 5.94
CA PHE A 39 -3.38 -1.95 4.87
C PHE A 39 -1.97 -1.53 4.49
N GLY A 40 -1.73 -0.23 4.26
CA GLY A 40 -0.42 0.32 3.99
C GLY A 40 0.60 0.02 5.09
N ALA A 41 0.24 0.25 6.35
CA ALA A 41 1.08 -0.13 7.50
C ALA A 41 1.40 -1.64 7.52
N GLY A 42 0.42 -2.48 7.19
CA GLY A 42 0.60 -3.93 7.03
C GLY A 42 1.56 -4.30 5.90
N LEU A 43 1.49 -3.59 4.76
CA LEU A 43 2.41 -3.81 3.63
C LEU A 43 3.86 -3.52 4.00
N TYR A 44 4.12 -2.54 4.86
CA TYR A 44 5.49 -2.32 5.38
C TYR A 44 6.00 -3.59 6.06
N LEU A 45 5.19 -4.22 6.91
CA LEU A 45 5.58 -5.46 7.59
C LEU A 45 5.83 -6.59 6.57
N VAL A 46 4.94 -6.75 5.60
CA VAL A 46 5.09 -7.78 4.56
C VAL A 46 6.35 -7.56 3.72
N ASN A 47 6.54 -6.36 3.17
CA ASN A 47 7.66 -6.08 2.28
C ASN A 47 9.01 -6.16 2.99
N PHE A 48 9.09 -5.67 4.21
CA PHE A 48 10.37 -5.57 4.90
C PHE A 48 10.72 -6.76 5.80
N TYR A 49 9.77 -7.64 6.15
CA TYR A 49 10.04 -8.81 7.00
C TYR A 49 9.75 -10.14 6.29
N VAL A 50 8.82 -10.20 5.34
CA VAL A 50 8.52 -11.42 4.58
C VAL A 50 9.28 -11.41 3.24
N VAL A 51 9.07 -10.38 2.41
CA VAL A 51 9.65 -10.30 1.06
C VAL A 51 11.17 -10.09 1.13
N SER A 52 11.69 -9.52 2.21
CA SER A 52 13.14 -9.39 2.42
C SER A 52 13.88 -10.74 2.48
N GLY A 53 13.19 -11.84 2.75
CA GLY A 53 13.77 -13.19 2.65
C GLY A 53 14.11 -13.60 1.21
N LEU A 54 13.39 -13.04 0.22
CA LEU A 54 13.63 -13.24 -1.21
C LEU A 54 14.51 -12.14 -1.80
N PHE A 55 14.40 -10.92 -1.29
CA PHE A 55 15.15 -9.75 -1.74
C PHE A 55 15.84 -9.04 -0.56
N PRO A 56 17.05 -9.47 -0.15
CA PRO A 56 17.75 -8.95 1.03
C PRO A 56 17.98 -7.44 1.03
N ALA A 57 18.11 -6.83 -0.16
CA ALA A 57 18.28 -5.39 -0.32
C ALA A 57 17.12 -4.57 0.28
N LEU A 58 15.92 -5.16 0.44
CA LEU A 58 14.81 -4.52 1.11
C LEU A 58 15.07 -4.37 2.62
N ALA A 59 15.73 -5.34 3.27
CA ALA A 59 15.98 -5.28 4.71
C ALA A 59 16.82 -4.05 5.13
N GLU A 60 17.76 -3.62 4.27
CA GLU A 60 18.61 -2.46 4.52
C GLU A 60 17.83 -1.14 4.50
N ALA A 61 16.70 -1.09 3.81
CA ALA A 61 15.88 0.12 3.68
C ALA A 61 14.79 0.23 4.76
N ARG A 62 14.81 -0.58 5.82
CA ARG A 62 13.86 -0.50 6.94
C ARG A 62 13.97 0.84 7.67
N GLY A 63 12.85 1.33 8.18
CA GLY A 63 12.83 2.56 8.97
C GLY A 63 11.48 3.26 9.00
N GLY A 64 11.43 4.36 9.74
CA GLY A 64 10.21 5.15 9.92
C GLY A 64 9.72 5.79 8.61
N LEU A 65 10.62 6.30 7.77
CA LEU A 65 10.24 6.92 6.49
C LEU A 65 9.57 5.90 5.54
N PRO A 66 10.13 4.71 5.27
CA PRO A 66 9.44 3.69 4.47
C PRO A 66 8.10 3.25 5.07
N PHE A 67 7.98 3.16 6.40
CA PHE A 67 6.71 2.86 7.06
C PHE A 67 5.66 3.95 6.77
N MET A 68 6.04 5.22 6.85
CA MET A 68 5.19 6.35 6.47
C MET A 68 4.83 6.30 4.98
N SER A 69 5.78 5.99 4.10
CA SER A 69 5.53 5.88 2.65
C SER A 69 4.51 4.78 2.33
N HIS A 70 4.58 3.63 3.00
CA HIS A 70 3.59 2.56 2.79
C HIS A 70 2.22 2.92 3.36
N SER A 71 2.20 3.55 4.53
CA SER A 71 0.96 4.06 5.14
C SER A 71 0.27 5.07 4.22
N LEU A 72 1.04 6.03 3.68
CA LEU A 72 0.55 7.03 2.74
C LEU A 72 0.10 6.39 1.42
N PHE A 73 0.84 5.42 0.90
CA PHE A 73 0.44 4.65 -0.28
C PHE A 73 -0.95 4.04 -0.09
N GLY A 74 -1.19 3.35 1.03
CA GLY A 74 -2.50 2.75 1.30
C GLY A 74 -3.63 3.78 1.41
N VAL A 75 -3.40 4.92 2.08
CA VAL A 75 -4.38 6.02 2.16
C VAL A 75 -4.67 6.59 0.77
N LEU A 76 -3.64 6.89 -0.01
CA LEU A 76 -3.79 7.47 -1.35
C LEU A 76 -4.47 6.51 -2.32
N SER A 77 -4.16 5.21 -2.27
CA SER A 77 -4.85 4.22 -3.10
C SER A 77 -6.33 4.11 -2.75
N ALA A 78 -6.69 4.10 -1.46
CA ALA A 78 -8.09 4.11 -1.03
C ALA A 78 -8.80 5.41 -1.43
N LEU A 79 -8.14 6.56 -1.29
CA LEU A 79 -8.64 7.87 -1.70
C LEU A 79 -8.94 7.90 -3.19
N PHE A 80 -7.98 7.53 -4.03
CA PHE A 80 -8.15 7.52 -5.48
C PHE A 80 -9.24 6.55 -5.92
N TYR A 81 -9.31 5.37 -5.28
CA TYR A 81 -10.38 4.43 -5.53
C TYR A 81 -11.77 5.05 -5.27
N LYS A 82 -11.98 5.66 -4.10
CA LYS A 82 -13.28 6.28 -3.75
C LYS A 82 -13.59 7.51 -4.60
N ALA A 83 -12.58 8.30 -4.96
CA ALA A 83 -12.74 9.46 -5.83
C ALA A 83 -13.18 9.06 -7.25
N LEU A 84 -12.55 8.03 -7.82
CA LEU A 84 -12.89 7.48 -9.14
C LEU A 84 -14.23 6.75 -9.13
N SER A 85 -14.62 6.18 -7.99
CA SER A 85 -15.93 5.53 -7.79
C SER A 85 -17.08 6.53 -7.60
N GLY A 86 -16.82 7.84 -7.60
CA GLY A 86 -17.84 8.90 -7.48
C GLY A 86 -18.28 9.24 -6.06
N GLU A 87 -17.80 8.53 -5.04
CA GLU A 87 -18.23 8.71 -3.65
C GLU A 87 -17.42 9.76 -2.88
N GLY A 88 -16.25 10.16 -3.41
CA GLY A 88 -15.46 11.26 -2.86
C GLY A 88 -16.03 12.67 -3.12
N ARG A 89 -17.19 12.79 -3.79
CA ARG A 89 -17.82 14.07 -4.16
C ARG A 89 -18.85 14.60 -3.15
N GLY A 90 -19.09 13.88 -2.05
CA GLY A 90 -20.12 14.20 -1.05
C GLY A 90 -19.61 14.85 0.24
N VAL A 91 -18.41 15.42 0.24
CA VAL A 91 -17.87 16.26 1.34
C VAL A 91 -17.95 17.72 0.91
#